data_AF-A0A3N5VD58-F1
#
_entry.id   AF-A0A3N5VD58-F1
#
_cell.length_a   1.000
_cell.length_b   1.000
_cell.length_c   1.000
_cell.angle_alpha   90.00
_cell.angle_beta   90.00
_cell.angle_gamma   90.00
#
_symmetry.space_group_name_H-M   'P 1'
#
loop_
_entity.id
_entity.type
_entity.pdbx_description
1 polymer ?
#
loop_
_entity_poly.entity_id
_entity_poly.type
_entity_poly.pdbx_seq_one_letter_code
_entity_poly.pdbx_strand_id
1 'polypeptide(L)'
;MTKGLDPTRKPVHIRQTEIKTYDLGNHQVLVEATLQDTRTPPPAEKLPDGQMVLVHDLVARIRVQGPDLTIVGVEAEMPHIPREMCREVLPDMQKLV
;
A
#
# COMPACT_ATOMS: atom_id res chain seq x y z
N MET A 1 26.04 -1.62 -13.29
CA MET A 1 25.97 -3.05 -13.62
C MET A 1 24.94 -3.70 -12.72
N THR A 2 23.69 -3.84 -13.18
CA THR A 2 22.69 -4.66 -12.48
C THR A 2 23.11 -6.12 -12.62
N LYS A 3 23.58 -6.72 -11.53
CA LYS A 3 23.87 -8.15 -11.45
C LYS A 3 22.58 -8.88 -11.83
N GLY A 4 22.59 -9.56 -12.97
CA GLY A 4 21.41 -10.27 -13.49
C GLY A 4 20.79 -11.13 -12.41
N LEU A 5 19.47 -11.02 -12.25
CA LEU A 5 18.70 -11.83 -11.31
C LEU A 5 18.94 -13.31 -11.63
N ASP A 6 19.43 -14.05 -10.64
CA ASP A 6 19.54 -15.51 -10.71
C ASP A 6 18.14 -16.10 -10.92
N PRO A 7 17.89 -16.81 -12.05
CA PRO A 7 16.57 -17.30 -12.43
C PRO A 7 16.01 -18.37 -11.48
N THR A 8 16.82 -18.86 -10.52
CA THR A 8 16.38 -19.81 -9.49
C THR A 8 15.82 -19.15 -8.23
N ARG A 9 15.95 -17.82 -8.10
CA ARG A 9 15.48 -17.09 -6.92
C ARG A 9 13.96 -16.93 -6.95
N LYS A 10 13.30 -17.48 -5.94
CA LYS A 10 11.88 -17.26 -5.70
C LYS A 10 11.68 -15.99 -4.87
N PRO A 11 10.74 -15.09 -5.24
CA PRO A 11 10.44 -13.92 -4.43
C PRO A 11 9.88 -14.36 -3.07
N VAL A 12 10.36 -13.74 -1.99
CA VAL A 12 9.80 -13.95 -0.63
C VAL A 12 8.79 -12.86 -0.27
N HIS A 13 8.90 -11.70 -0.91
CA HIS A 13 8.07 -10.52 -0.72
C HIS A 13 8.08 -9.69 -2.01
N ILE A 14 6.91 -9.22 -2.42
CA ILE A 14 6.74 -8.25 -3.50
C ILE A 14 5.94 -7.09 -2.94
N ARG A 15 6.40 -5.86 -3.20
CA ARG A 15 5.73 -4.62 -2.86
C ARG A 15 5.46 -3.85 -4.14
N GLN A 16 4.21 -3.44 -4.32
CA GLN A 16 3.77 -2.59 -5.42
C GLN A 16 3.16 -1.33 -4.84
N THR A 17 3.60 -0.18 -5.33
CA THR A 17 3.09 1.12 -4.94
C THR A 17 2.73 1.89 -6.19
N GLU A 18 1.53 2.45 -6.22
CA GLU A 18 1.08 3.34 -7.29
C GLU A 18 0.64 4.66 -6.66
N ILE A 19 1.04 5.78 -7.26
CA ILE A 19 0.62 7.10 -6.83
C ILE A 19 0.08 7.83 -8.05
N LYS A 20 -1.15 8.34 -7.93
CA LYS A 20 -1.83 9.15 -8.94
C LYS A 20 -2.16 10.49 -8.32
N THR A 21 -1.91 11.55 -9.07
CA THR A 21 -2.27 12.91 -8.68
C THR A 21 -3.27 13.47 -9.67
N TYR A 22 -4.35 14.04 -9.14
CA TYR A 22 -5.44 14.61 -9.92
C TYR A 22 -5.58 16.09 -9.59
N ASP A 23 -5.68 16.93 -10.62
CA ASP A 23 -6.05 18.33 -10.45
C ASP A 23 -7.54 18.44 -10.10
N LEU A 24 -7.85 19.09 -8.98
CA LEU A 24 -9.22 19.35 -8.54
C LEU A 24 -9.66 20.79 -8.84
N GLY A 25 -8.81 21.61 -9.47
CA GLY A 25 -9.02 23.04 -9.64
C GLY A 25 -8.83 23.82 -8.33
N ASN A 26 -8.96 25.14 -8.38
CA ASN A 26 -8.84 26.04 -7.21
C ASN A 26 -7.54 25.82 -6.40
N HIS A 27 -6.43 25.56 -7.10
CA HIS A 27 -5.14 25.22 -6.50
C HIS A 27 -5.18 23.98 -5.59
N GLN A 28 -6.12 23.07 -5.79
CA GLN A 28 -6.22 21.85 -5.02
C GLN A 28 -5.85 20.63 -5.87
N VAL A 29 -5.14 19.68 -5.26
CA VAL A 29 -4.83 18.39 -5.87
C VAL A 29 -5.27 17.25 -4.96
N LEU A 30 -5.72 16.15 -5.56
CA LEU A 30 -5.91 14.87 -4.87
C LEU A 30 -4.72 13.98 -5.18
N VAL A 31 -4.04 13.49 -4.14
CA VAL A 31 -3.03 12.45 -4.23
C VAL A 31 -3.65 11.15 -3.76
N GLU A 32 -3.84 10.19 -4.67
CA GLU A 32 -4.26 8.83 -4.34
C GLU A 32 -3.06 7.89 -4.44
N ALA A 33 -2.79 7.13 -3.38
CA ALA A 33 -1.71 6.16 -3.31
C ALA A 33 -2.26 4.78 -2.93
N THR A 34 -1.79 3.75 -3.62
CA THR A 34 -2.07 2.34 -3.28
C THR A 34 -0.78 1.63 -2.88
N LEU A 35 -0.87 0.71 -1.92
CA LEU A 35 0.20 -0.20 -1.53
C LEU A 35 -0.34 -1.61 -1.49
N GLN A 36 0.24 -2.49 -2.31
CA GLN A 36 -0.03 -3.92 -2.28
C GLN A 36 1.25 -4.69 -1.97
N ASP A 37 1.27 -5.38 -0.83
CA ASP A 37 2.35 -6.30 -0.48
C ASP A 37 1.85 -7.74 -0.60
N THR A 38 2.60 -8.58 -1.30
CA THR A 38 2.40 -10.03 -1.30
C THR A 38 3.62 -10.73 -0.72
N ARG A 39 3.42 -11.88 -0.07
CA ARG A 39 4.50 -12.70 0.49
C ARG A 39 4.33 -14.16 0.13
N THR A 40 5.46 -14.85 0.00
CA THR A 40 5.42 -16.30 -0.03
C THR A 40 5.01 -16.81 1.36
N PRO A 41 3.97 -17.64 1.47
CA PRO A 41 3.48 -18.10 2.76
C PRO A 41 4.54 -18.95 3.47
N PRO A 42 4.59 -18.92 4.81
CA PRO A 42 5.50 -19.76 5.56
C PRO A 42 5.20 -21.25 5.30
N PRO A 43 6.21 -22.14 5.35
CA PRO A 43 6.03 -23.57 5.04
C PRO A 43 4.94 -24.28 5.84
N ALA A 44 4.61 -23.75 7.02
CA ALA A 44 3.57 -24.28 7.90
C ALA A 44 2.14 -24.08 7.37
N GLU A 45 1.91 -23.09 6.51
CA GLU A 45 0.56 -22.73 6.03
C GLU A 45 0.10 -23.56 4.81
N LYS A 46 0.95 -24.47 4.28
CA LYS A 46 0.68 -25.45 3.20
C LYS A 46 -0.35 -24.98 2.16
N LEU A 47 -0.15 -23.78 1.61
CA LEU A 47 -0.98 -23.31 0.50
C LEU A 47 -0.60 -24.06 -0.78
N PRO A 48 -1.58 -24.36 -1.66
CA PRO A 48 -1.28 -24.92 -2.97
C PRO A 48 -0.30 -24.02 -3.73
N ASP A 49 0.73 -24.64 -4.30
CA ASP A 49 1.45 -24.18 -5.48
C ASP A 49 2.14 -22.81 -5.39
N GLY A 50 2.93 -22.55 -4.33
CA GLY A 50 3.86 -21.41 -4.31
C GLY A 50 3.21 -20.03 -4.53
N GLN A 51 1.89 -19.94 -4.37
CA GLN A 51 1.11 -18.73 -4.57
C GLN A 51 1.45 -17.75 -3.45
N MET A 52 1.81 -16.53 -3.83
CA MET A 52 2.03 -15.47 -2.85
C MET A 52 0.68 -15.00 -2.31
N VAL A 53 0.63 -14.76 -1.00
CA VAL A 53 -0.55 -14.25 -0.30
C VAL A 53 -0.47 -12.74 -0.17
N LEU A 54 -1.61 -12.06 -0.33
CA LEU A 54 -1.72 -10.63 -0.05
C LEU A 54 -1.59 -10.39 1.45
N VAL A 55 -0.65 -9.54 1.85
CA VAL A 55 -0.35 -9.23 3.26
C VAL A 55 -0.51 -7.76 3.60
N HIS A 56 -0.60 -6.86 2.62
CA HIS A 56 -1.09 -5.50 2.82
C HIS A 56 -1.83 -5.08 1.55
N ASP A 57 -2.96 -4.42 1.73
CA ASP A 57 -3.71 -3.73 0.69
C ASP A 57 -4.17 -2.42 1.31
N LEU A 58 -3.48 -1.33 0.98
CA LEU A 58 -3.75 0.00 1.53
C LEU A 58 -4.06 0.96 0.40
N VAL A 59 -5.00 1.85 0.67
CA VAL A 59 -5.28 3.01 -0.16
C VAL A 59 -5.27 4.25 0.73
N ALA A 60 -4.58 5.29 0.30
CA ALA A 60 -4.57 6.60 0.95
C ALA A 60 -4.93 7.68 -0.07
N ARG A 61 -5.75 8.64 0.35
CA ARG A 61 -6.20 9.78 -0.44
C ARG A 61 -5.93 11.04 0.36
N ILE A 62 -5.14 11.95 -0.21
CA ILE A 62 -4.72 13.19 0.45
C ILE A 62 -5.15 14.35 -0.43
N ARG A 63 -6.01 15.24 0.11
CA ARG A 63 -6.33 16.51 -0.52
C ARG A 63 -5.31 17.54 -0.07
N VAL A 64 -4.64 18.17 -1.02
CA VAL A 64 -3.60 19.17 -0.78
C VAL A 64 -4.01 20.49 -1.42
N GLN A 65 -4.01 21.57 -0.63
CA GLN A 65 -4.28 22.93 -1.06
C GLN A 65 -2.97 23.68 -1.29
N GLY A 66 -2.78 24.17 -2.51
CA GLY A 66 -1.73 25.10 -2.90
C GLY A 66 -2.09 26.56 -2.59
N PRO A 67 -1.11 27.48 -2.66
CA PRO A 67 0.27 27.22 -3.07
C PRO A 67 1.15 26.58 -1.98
N ASP A 68 0.75 26.65 -0.72
CA ASP A 68 1.59 26.27 0.43
C ASP A 68 1.68 24.75 0.67
N LEU A 69 1.05 23.94 -0.20
CA LEU A 69 0.97 22.48 -0.10
C LEU A 69 0.41 22.00 1.25
N THR A 70 -0.61 22.68 1.75
CA THR A 70 -1.28 22.33 3.00
C THR A 70 -2.17 21.12 2.80
N ILE A 71 -2.00 20.08 3.62
CA ILE A 71 -2.93 18.95 3.65
C ILE A 71 -4.24 19.43 4.28
N VAL A 72 -5.32 19.37 3.52
CA VAL A 72 -6.66 19.84 3.94
C VAL A 72 -7.65 18.69 4.13
N GLY A 73 -7.21 17.46 3.88
CA GLY A 73 -7.97 16.26 4.20
C GLY A 73 -7.18 15.01 3.87
N VAL A 74 -7.34 13.97 4.69
CA VAL A 74 -6.77 12.65 4.46
C VAL A 74 -7.84 11.61 4.71
N GLU A 75 -7.87 10.60 3.85
CA GLU A 75 -8.66 9.40 3.99
C GLU A 75 -7.72 8.21 3.75
N ALA A 76 -7.83 7.16 4.56
CA ALA A 76 -7.06 5.94 4.38
C ALA A 76 -7.93 4.72 4.67
N GLU A 77 -7.76 3.68 3.87
CA GLU A 77 -8.47 2.42 4.00
C GLU A 77 -7.51 1.24 3.82
N MET A 78 -7.88 0.12 4.44
CA MET A 78 -7.20 -1.16 4.29
C MET A 78 -8.25 -2.18 3.80
N PRO A 79 -8.50 -2.30 2.49
CA PRO A 79 -9.59 -3.12 1.97
C PRO A 79 -9.48 -4.61 2.33
N HIS A 80 -8.24 -5.11 2.43
CA HIS A 80 -7.96 -6.45 2.91
C HIS A 80 -7.15 -6.40 4.21
N ILE A 81 -7.72 -6.94 5.29
CA ILE A 81 -7.05 -7.09 6.59
C ILE A 81 -6.55 -8.53 6.70
N PRO A 82 -5.24 -8.79 6.55
CA PRO A 82 -4.71 -10.15 6.42
C PRO A 82 -4.43 -10.81 7.78
N ARG A 83 -4.30 -10.02 8.85
CA ARG A 83 -4.05 -10.52 10.23
C ARG A 83 -4.85 -9.70 11.23
N GLU A 84 -5.26 -10.33 12.34
CA GLU A 84 -5.99 -9.62 13.40
C GLU A 84 -5.20 -8.45 13.99
N MET A 85 -3.88 -8.61 14.18
CA MET A 85 -3.02 -7.51 14.67
C MET A 85 -3.01 -6.29 13.73
N CYS A 86 -3.30 -6.48 12.42
CA CYS A 86 -3.42 -5.36 11.50
C CYS A 86 -4.65 -4.48 11.82
N ARG A 87 -5.63 -4.98 12.58
CA ARG A 87 -6.76 -4.18 13.06
C ARG A 87 -6.34 -3.17 14.12
N GLU A 88 -5.30 -3.48 14.90
CA GLU A 88 -4.79 -2.60 15.96
C GLU A 88 -4.16 -1.32 15.39
N VAL A 89 -3.66 -1.37 14.15
CA VAL A 89 -3.08 -0.20 13.46
C VAL A 89 -4.11 0.62 12.68
N LEU A 90 -5.34 0.13 12.49
CA LEU A 90 -6.40 0.86 11.78
C LEU A 90 -6.76 2.19 12.44
N PRO A 91 -6.90 2.29 13.79
CA PRO A 91 -7.17 3.57 14.43
C PRO A 91 -6.07 4.61 14.18
N ASP A 92 -4.81 4.20 14.06
CA ASP A 92 -3.71 5.13 13.78
C ASP A 92 -3.69 5.57 12.31
N MET A 93 -4.07 4.69 11.38
CA MET A 93 -4.29 5.06 9.98
C MET A 93 -5.42 6.10 9.82
N GLN A 94 -6.46 6.00 10.66
CA GLN A 94 -7.56 6.97 10.68
C GLN A 94 -7.19 8.33 11.28
N LYS A 95 -6.04 8.44 11.97
CA LYS A 95 -5.52 9.69 12.57
C LYS A 95 -4.61 10.49 11.64
N LEU A 96 -4.51 10.15 10.36
CA LEU A 96 -3.72 10.93 9.39
C LEU A 96 -4.34 12.32 9.08
N VAL A 97 -5.34 12.76 9.86
CA VAL A 97 -5.94 14.10 9.90
C VAL A 97 -5.78 14.73 11.28
#